data_AF-A0A5A5RFC4-F1
#
_entry.id   AF-A0A5A5RFC4-F1
#
_cell.length_a   1.000
_cell.length_b   1.000
_cell.length_c   1.000
_cell.angle_alpha   90.00
_cell.angle_beta   90.00
_cell.angle_gamma   90.00
#
_symmetry.space_group_name_H-M   'P 1'
#
loop_
_entity.id
_entity.type
_entity.pdbx_description
1 polymer ?
#
loop_
_entity_poly.entity_id
_entity_poly.type
_entity_poly.pdbx_seq_one_letter_code
_entity_poly.pdbx_strand_id
1 'polypeptide(L)'
;MLKTFKAILTNNTLQWLDETPEINSEHPVNVYITLLEENIIGENRSNGQKMANALKKIANNNTFTDVDTQQWQQQTRRNRSLPLPLASSQQAI
;
A
#
# COMPACT_ATOMS: atom_id res chain seq x y z
N MET A 1 -5.85 -20.81 28.30
CA MET A 1 -6.03 -19.49 27.65
C MET A 1 -4.65 -18.97 27.29
N LEU A 2 -4.47 -18.41 26.09
CA LEU A 2 -3.19 -17.83 25.68
C LEU A 2 -3.09 -16.40 26.22
N LYS A 3 -1.94 -16.06 26.84
CA LYS A 3 -1.62 -14.69 27.25
C LYS A 3 -0.50 -14.17 26.34
N THR A 4 -0.65 -12.94 25.86
CA THR A 4 0.32 -12.27 24.99
C THR A 4 1.08 -11.23 25.81
N PHE A 5 2.40 -11.28 25.75
CA PHE A 5 3.30 -10.36 26.45
C PHE A 5 4.11 -9.58 25.42
N LYS A 6 4.37 -8.30 25.71
CA LYS A 6 5.23 -7.46 24.88
C LYS A 6 6.68 -7.58 25.33
N ALA A 7 7.57 -7.79 24.37
CA ALA A 7 9.00 -7.86 24.62
C ALA A 7 9.79 -7.31 23.44
N ILE A 8 11.03 -6.92 23.71
CA ILE A 8 12.05 -6.64 22.72
C ILE A 8 12.95 -7.88 22.62
N LEU A 9 13.24 -8.35 21.41
CA LEU A 9 14.18 -9.44 21.16
C LEU A 9 15.55 -8.86 20.77
N THR A 10 16.54 -9.00 21.63
CA THR A 10 17.92 -8.53 21.40
C THR A 10 18.90 -9.68 21.58
N ASN A 11 19.73 -9.99 20.56
CA ASN A 11 20.72 -11.08 20.63
C ASN A 11 20.14 -12.40 21.16
N ASN A 12 18.97 -12.81 20.65
CA ASN A 12 18.26 -14.01 21.06
C ASN A 12 17.79 -14.01 22.54
N THR A 13 17.72 -12.84 23.17
CA THR A 13 17.22 -12.64 24.54
C THR A 13 15.98 -11.75 24.50
N LEU A 14 14.89 -12.21 25.11
CA LEU A 14 13.66 -11.42 25.26
C LEU A 14 13.75 -10.53 26.50
N GLN A 15 13.48 -9.24 26.31
CA GLN A 15 13.34 -8.25 27.37
C GLN A 15 11.87 -7.82 27.44
N TRP A 16 11.18 -8.16 28.52
CA TRP A 16 9.78 -7.81 28.72
C TRP A 16 9.62 -6.29 28.92
N LEU A 17 8.63 -5.71 28.26
CA LEU A 17 8.37 -4.26 28.33
C LEU A 17 7.37 -3.89 29.42
N ASP A 18 6.37 -4.75 29.62
CA ASP A 18 5.29 -4.54 30.57
C ASP A 18 5.43 -5.56 31.72
N GLU A 19 4.48 -6.49 31.82
CA GLU A 19 4.47 -7.55 32.80
C GLU A 19 5.42 -8.69 32.38
N THR A 20 6.22 -9.17 33.34
CA THR A 20 7.01 -10.39 33.15
C THR A 20 6.11 -11.59 33.41
N PRO A 21 5.99 -12.55 32.47
CA PRO A 21 5.25 -13.77 32.73
C PRO A 21 5.85 -14.52 33.91
N GLU A 22 5.00 -15.04 34.79
CA GLU A 22 5.42 -15.99 35.83
C GLU A 22 5.74 -17.33 35.18
N ILE A 23 7.01 -17.54 34.86
CA ILE A 23 7.51 -18.80 34.29
C ILE A 23 8.15 -19.61 35.42
N ASN A 24 7.64 -20.81 35.70
CA ASN A 24 8.33 -21.73 36.59
C ASN A 24 9.66 -22.13 35.94
N SER A 25 10.77 -21.71 36.56
CA SER A 25 12.13 -21.89 36.02
C SER A 25 12.62 -23.34 36.07
N GLU A 26 11.91 -24.25 36.76
CA GLU A 26 12.28 -25.67 36.83
C GLU A 26 11.99 -26.43 35.53
N HIS A 27 11.13 -25.88 34.66
CA HIS A 27 10.72 -26.54 33.42
C HIS A 27 10.75 -25.58 32.22
N PRO A 28 11.31 -26.01 31.07
CA PRO A 28 11.21 -25.24 29.83
C PRO A 28 9.74 -25.05 29.43
N VAL A 29 9.38 -23.84 28.98
CA VAL A 29 8.03 -23.51 28.50
C VAL A 29 8.05 -23.24 27.01
N ASN A 30 7.14 -23.88 26.28
CA ASN A 30 6.94 -23.63 24.86
C ASN A 30 6.26 -22.27 24.66
N VAL A 31 6.81 -21.45 23.77
CA VAL A 31 6.29 -20.10 23.47
C VAL A 31 6.09 -19.93 21.97
N TYR A 32 5.05 -19.15 21.61
CA TYR A 32 4.86 -18.64 20.26
C TYR A 32 5.35 -17.20 20.21
N ILE A 33 6.29 -16.92 19.30
CA ILE A 33 6.84 -15.58 19.11
C ILE A 33 6.31 -15.05 17.78
N THR A 34 5.52 -13.98 17.86
CA THR A 34 5.10 -13.21 16.68
C THR A 34 6.00 -12.00 16.58
N LEU A 35 6.82 -11.94 15.54
CA LEU A 35 7.64 -10.76 15.26
C LEU A 35 6.74 -9.67 14.67
N LEU A 36 6.76 -8.49 15.27
CA LEU A 36 6.16 -7.32 14.67
C LEU A 36 7.10 -6.90 13.53
N GLU A 37 6.61 -7.02 12.30
CA GLU A 37 7.18 -6.29 11.18
C GLU A 37 6.95 -4.79 11.47
N GLU A 38 7.85 -4.16 12.23
CA GLU A 38 8.17 -2.79 11.89
C GLU A 38 8.50 -2.84 10.41
N ASN A 39 7.93 -1.93 9.61
CA ASN A 39 8.35 -1.79 8.23
C ASN A 39 9.88 -1.68 8.28
N ILE A 40 10.58 -2.80 8.07
CA ILE A 40 11.92 -2.79 7.58
C ILE A 40 11.63 -2.23 6.21
N ILE A 41 11.76 -0.91 6.08
CA ILE A 41 11.68 -0.16 4.84
C ILE A 41 12.92 -0.58 4.03
N GLY A 42 13.12 -1.88 3.84
CA GLY A 42 13.94 -2.47 2.82
C GLY A 42 13.10 -2.39 1.56
N GLU A 43 13.22 -1.24 0.90
CA GLU A 43 12.83 -1.04 -0.49
C GLU A 43 11.58 -1.82 -0.92
N ASN A 44 10.41 -1.53 -0.35
CA ASN A 44 9.22 -1.63 -1.16
C ASN A 44 9.30 -0.48 -2.17
N ARG A 45 10.18 -0.62 -3.18
CA ARG A 45 10.03 0.07 -4.46
C ARG A 45 8.65 -0.35 -4.89
N SER A 46 7.69 0.50 -4.52
CA SER A 46 6.29 0.18 -4.54
C SER A 46 5.99 -0.39 -5.92
N ASN A 47 5.04 -1.30 -6.02
CA ASN A 47 4.61 -1.77 -7.34
C ASN A 47 4.37 -0.58 -8.30
N GLY A 48 3.99 0.59 -7.77
CA GLY A 48 3.97 1.88 -8.47
C GLY A 48 5.31 2.35 -9.04
N GLN A 49 6.43 2.29 -8.31
CA GLN A 49 7.75 2.67 -8.83
C GLN A 49 8.24 1.72 -9.95
N LYS A 50 8.00 0.41 -9.80
CA LYS A 50 8.32 -0.58 -10.85
C LYS A 50 7.48 -0.32 -12.10
N MET A 51 6.18 -0.06 -11.92
CA MET A 51 5.26 0.31 -12.98
C MET A 51 5.65 1.61 -13.67
N ALA A 52 5.96 2.67 -12.93
CA ALA A 52 6.39 3.95 -13.46
C ALA A 52 7.66 3.82 -14.31
N ASN A 53 8.63 3.02 -13.86
CA ASN A 53 9.84 2.75 -14.63
C ASN A 53 9.56 1.96 -15.92
N ALA A 54 8.66 0.98 -15.88
CA ALA A 54 8.24 0.25 -17.07
C ALA A 54 7.53 1.15 -18.08
N LEU A 55 6.59 1.99 -17.61
CA LEU A 55 5.90 2.98 -18.44
C LEU A 55 6.87 3.99 -19.06
N LYS A 56 7.87 4.46 -18.31
CA LYS A 56 8.92 5.37 -18.81
C LYS A 56 9.75 4.73 -19.94
N LYS A 57 10.12 3.46 -19.80
CA LYS A 57 10.83 2.72 -20.86
C LYS A 57 9.98 2.59 -22.13
N ILE A 58 8.68 2.30 -21.98
CA ILE A 58 7.75 2.19 -23.11
C ILE A 58 7.59 3.54 -23.81
N ALA A 59 7.43 4.63 -23.06
CA ALA A 59 7.27 5.97 -23.62
C ALA A 59 8.50 6.43 -24.43
N ASN A 60 9.71 6.11 -23.96
CA ASN A 60 10.96 6.51 -24.63
C ASN A 60 11.22 5.77 -25.96
N ASN A 61 10.57 4.64 -26.19
CA ASN A 61 10.79 3.84 -27.39
C ASN A 61 10.02 4.35 -28.62
N ASN A 62 9.30 5.47 -28.52
CA ASN A 62 8.49 6.03 -29.61
C ASN A 62 7.54 5.01 -30.26
N THR A 63 7.17 3.94 -29.53
CA THR A 63 6.41 2.79 -30.06
C THR A 63 5.05 3.18 -30.63
N PHE A 64 4.52 4.33 -30.22
CA PHE A 64 3.19 4.82 -30.59
C PHE A 64 3.24 6.09 -31.46
N THR A 65 4.36 6.38 -32.15
CA THR A 65 4.45 7.55 -33.05
C THR A 65 3.43 7.51 -34.18
N ASP A 66 3.01 6.31 -34.59
CA ASP A 66 2.00 6.11 -35.64
C ASP A 66 0.56 6.13 -35.10
N VAL A 67 0.37 6.29 -33.79
CA VAL A 67 -0.95 6.38 -33.16
C VAL A 67 -1.34 7.84 -32.99
N ASP A 68 -2.38 8.27 -33.71
CA ASP A 68 -3.06 9.53 -33.38
C ASP A 68 -3.78 9.37 -32.04
N THR A 69 -3.13 9.90 -30.99
CA THR A 69 -3.64 9.86 -29.63
C THR A 69 -5.00 10.56 -29.46
N GLN A 70 -5.31 11.58 -30.27
CA GLN A 70 -6.60 12.27 -30.19
C GLN A 70 -7.71 11.42 -30.79
N GLN A 71 -7.47 10.82 -31.96
CA GLN A 71 -8.43 9.90 -32.59
C GLN A 71 -8.71 8.70 -31.69
N TRP A 72 -7.68 8.08 -31.13
CA TRP A 72 -7.85 6.96 -30.19
C TRP A 72 -8.64 7.35 -28.94
N GLN A 73 -8.38 8.54 -28.36
CA GLN A 73 -9.13 9.02 -27.21
C GLN A 73 -10.59 9.30 -27.54
N GLN A 74 -10.90 9.88 -28.70
CA GLN A 74 -12.27 10.16 -29.14
C GLN A 74 -13.08 8.88 -29.41
N GLN A 75 -12.44 7.83 -29.93
CA GLN A 75 -13.07 6.52 -30.15
C GLN A 75 -13.31 5.76 -28.83
N THR A 76 -12.32 5.80 -27.93
CA THR A 76 -12.36 5.06 -26.65
C THR A 76 -13.27 5.74 -25.64
N ARG A 77 -13.15 7.06 -25.50
CA ARG A 77 -14.08 7.86 -24.72
C ARG A 77 -15.25 8.14 -25.64
N ARG A 78 -16.23 7.24 -25.69
CA ARG A 78 -17.56 7.57 -26.22
C ARG A 78 -17.92 8.94 -25.67
N ASN A 79 -17.91 9.95 -26.53
CA ASN A 79 -18.09 11.36 -26.18
C ASN A 79 -19.32 11.44 -25.28
N ARG A 80 -19.10 11.51 -23.96
CA ARG A 80 -20.19 11.68 -23.02
C ARG A 80 -20.59 13.13 -23.19
N SER A 81 -21.81 13.36 -23.66
CA SER A 81 -22.38 14.70 -23.72
C SER A 81 -22.14 15.37 -22.37
N LEU A 82 -21.51 16.54 -22.39
CA LEU A 82 -21.34 17.34 -21.18
C LEU A 82 -22.74 17.53 -20.57
N PRO A 83 -22.90 17.33 -19.25
CA PRO A 83 -24.17 17.65 -18.62
C PRO A 83 -24.48 19.12 -18.94
N LEU A 84 -25.69 19.37 -19.48
CA LEU A 84 -26.15 20.73 -19.72
C LEU A 84 -26.06 21.51 -18.40
N PRO A 85 -25.55 22.75 -18.41
CA PRO A 85 -25.54 23.56 -17.20
C PRO A 85 -26.99 23.70 -16.74
N LEU A 86 -27.26 23.30 -15.49
CA LEU A 86 -28.55 23.49 -14.85
C LEU A 86 -28.88 24.98 -14.98
N ALA A 87 -29.96 25.29 -15.71
CA ALA A 87 -30.50 26.63 -15.79
C ALA A 87 -30.64 27.15 -14.36
N SER A 88 -29.95 28.26 -14.09
CA SER A 88 -29.99 28.94 -12.80
C SER A 88 -31.45 29.09 -12.38
N SER A 89 -31.82 28.44 -11.27
CA SER A 89 -33.11 28.62 -10.63
C SER A 89 -33.24 30.09 -10.23
N GLN A 90 -33.85 30.90 -11.11
CA GLN A 90 -34.49 32.13 -10.66
C GLN A 90 -35.77 31.71 -9.96
N GLN A 91 -35.77 31.76 -8.63
CA GLN A 91 -36.95 32.03 -7.81
C GLN A 91 -36.52 32.28 -6.36
N ALA A 92 -36.52 33.56 -5.99
CA ALA A 92 -36.66 34.18 -4.66
C ALA A 92 -36.02 35.58 -4.86
N ILE A 93 -36.75 36.70 -4.84
CA ILE A 93 -37.84 37.15 -3.96
C ILE A 93 -38.82 37.98 -4.78
#